data_AF-A0A925PRV1-F1
#
_entry.id   AF-A0A925PRV1-F1
#
_cell.length_a   1.000
_cell.length_b   1.000
_cell.length_c   1.000
_cell.angle_alpha   90.00
_cell.angle_beta   90.00
_cell.angle_gamma   90.00
#
_symmetry.space_group_name_H-M   'P 1'
#
loop_
_entity.id
_entity.type
_entity.pdbx_description
1 polymer ?
#
loop_
_entity_poly.entity_id
_entity_poly.type
_entity_poly.pdbx_seq_one_letter_code
_entity_poly.pdbx_strand_id
1 'polypeptide(L)'
;MLIWLLLAGLTAIVLLVLLRPLAATEARDRAPESFDAAVYRDQLNEIEADRARGLIGEEEAEAARTEIARRLLAADGKAAQFDRDKTRGATGKTAMVIVGAALPLLALCLYLIYGSPRLPDQPLAARLEDPASDQKLEALMARVEARLREHPEEGDGWDVIAPVYLSSRRYGDAAQAYAQAIRLLGPSAKRLSGQGQALVLVNNGVVTEEARLALERARDLDATLIEPRILLAIAKEQDGQFEAAIADWRALLGNAKDDEPWREMVEKRIEAAEAQLAGQPMTAETPAPAEARPQSEKGPSEADIAAAQDMDPAARRAMVEGMVQRLAARLDQDGGDGGALSDWLRLVRAYSVLDRKDDALNALDRAKSRFSGNTQALEELDRLAAELGLKS
;
A
#
# COMPACT_ATOMS: atom_id res chain seq x y z
N MET A 1 15.00 11.58 -1.19
CA MET A 1 16.32 11.91 -0.60
C MET A 1 16.57 11.26 0.76
N LEU A 2 15.63 11.34 1.72
CA LEU A 2 15.77 10.75 3.06
C LEU A 2 16.04 9.22 3.02
N ILE A 3 15.34 8.48 2.16
CA ILE A 3 15.48 7.02 2.03
C ILE A 3 16.89 6.58 1.59
N TRP A 4 17.50 7.31 0.67
CA TRP A 4 18.85 7.02 0.18
C TRP A 4 19.91 7.23 1.26
N LEU A 5 19.75 8.27 2.08
CA LEU A 5 20.62 8.51 3.23
C LEU A 5 20.50 7.39 4.28
N LEU A 6 19.28 6.89 4.49
CA LEU A 6 19.02 5.81 5.44
C LEU A 6 19.65 4.48 4.98
N LEU A 7 19.50 4.14 3.70
CA LEU A 7 20.13 2.95 3.10
C LEU A 7 21.66 3.03 3.10
N ALA A 8 22.24 4.19 2.78
CA ALA A 8 23.68 4.41 2.84
C ALA A 8 24.21 4.26 4.28
N GLY A 9 23.50 4.84 5.26
CA GLY A 9 23.84 4.70 6.68
C GLY A 9 23.77 3.25 7.17
N LEU A 10 22.71 2.52 6.81
CA LEU A 10 22.55 1.11 7.17
C LEU A 10 23.70 0.26 6.59
N THR A 11 24.06 0.49 5.33
CA THR A 11 25.15 -0.24 4.66
C THR A 11 26.49 0.02 5.34
N ALA A 12 26.76 1.27 5.74
CA ALA A 12 27.98 1.63 6.46
C ALA A 12 28.05 0.96 7.84
N ILE A 13 26.93 0.89 8.58
CA ILE A 13 26.85 0.23 9.89
C ILE A 13 27.14 -1.26 9.75
N VAL A 14 26.54 -1.93 8.76
CA VAL A 14 26.74 -3.37 8.52
C VAL A 14 28.20 -3.67 8.17
N LEU A 15 28.82 -2.86 7.31
CA LEU A 15 30.24 -2.99 6.97
C LEU A 15 31.14 -2.81 8.20
N LEU A 16 30.84 -1.83 9.06
CA LEU A 16 31.64 -1.57 10.27
C LEU A 16 31.59 -2.75 11.25
N VAL A 17 30.42 -3.36 11.45
CA VAL A 17 30.24 -4.53 12.33
C VAL A 17 31.02 -5.74 11.79
N LEU A 18 30.93 -6.00 10.49
CA LEU A 18 31.58 -7.16 9.85
C LEU A 18 33.11 -7.02 9.78
N LEU A 19 33.64 -5.80 9.68
CA LEU A 19 35.08 -5.55 9.57
C LEU A 19 35.79 -5.40 10.93
N ARG A 20 35.05 -5.14 12.01
CA ARG A 20 35.58 -5.02 13.39
C ARG A 20 36.47 -6.19 13.86
N PRO A 21 36.13 -7.48 13.67
CA PRO A 21 36.96 -8.58 14.15
C PRO A 21 38.32 -8.68 13.45
N LEU A 22 38.45 -8.16 12.22
CA LEU A 22 39.74 -8.14 11.51
C LEU A 22 40.70 -7.05 12.03
N ALA A 23 40.20 -6.06 12.78
CA ALA A 23 41.01 -4.95 13.31
C ALA A 23 41.61 -5.24 14.70
N ALA A 24 41.17 -6.28 15.40
CA ALA A 24 41.47 -6.50 16.82
C ALA A 24 42.76 -7.32 17.12
N THR A 25 43.53 -7.71 16.11
CA THR A 25 44.62 -8.70 16.25
C THR A 25 45.93 -8.14 16.84
N GLU A 26 46.12 -6.83 16.96
CA GLU A 26 47.44 -6.24 17.29
C GLU A 26 47.82 -6.22 18.78
N ALA A 27 46.89 -6.44 19.71
CA ALA A 27 47.13 -6.18 21.15
C ALA A 27 47.79 -7.33 21.93
N ARG A 28 47.96 -8.52 21.34
CA ARG A 28 48.32 -9.75 22.10
C ARG A 28 49.81 -10.14 22.08
N ASP A 29 50.62 -9.51 21.23
CA ASP A 29 51.95 -10.03 20.86
C ASP A 29 53.18 -9.35 21.51
N ARG A 30 53.03 -8.36 22.40
CA ARG A 30 54.18 -7.59 22.94
C ARG A 30 54.82 -8.10 24.23
N ALA A 31 54.34 -9.20 24.81
CA ALA A 31 54.78 -9.70 26.12
C ALA A 31 55.87 -10.81 26.17
N PRO A 32 56.25 -11.58 25.12
CA PRO A 32 57.16 -12.73 25.31
C PRO A 32 58.67 -12.41 25.38
N GLU A 33 59.16 -11.38 24.68
CA GLU A 33 60.60 -11.29 24.36
C GLU A 33 61.51 -10.91 25.55
N SER A 34 61.02 -10.16 26.53
CA SER A 34 61.86 -9.67 27.64
C SER A 34 62.05 -10.68 28.78
N PHE A 35 61.17 -11.67 28.91
CA PHE A 35 61.22 -12.66 30.00
C PHE A 35 62.19 -13.81 29.70
N ASP A 36 62.27 -14.26 28.45
CA ASP A 36 63.10 -15.41 28.06
C ASP A 36 64.61 -15.09 28.11
N ALA A 37 65.02 -13.89 27.72
CA ALA A 37 66.44 -13.50 27.70
C ALA A 37 67.08 -13.41 29.10
N ALA A 38 66.29 -13.09 30.13
CA ALA A 38 66.77 -13.06 31.52
C ALA A 38 67.00 -14.48 32.04
N VAL A 39 66.09 -15.41 31.75
CA VAL A 39 66.17 -16.81 32.19
C VAL A 39 67.40 -17.52 31.61
N TYR A 40 67.69 -17.34 30.32
CA TYR A 40 68.87 -17.96 29.70
C TYR A 40 70.20 -17.40 30.23
N ARG A 41 70.22 -16.14 30.67
CA ARG A 41 71.41 -15.52 31.26
C ARG A 41 71.72 -16.13 32.62
N ASP A 42 70.70 -16.39 33.44
CA ASP A 42 70.86 -17.04 34.73
C ASP A 42 71.34 -18.49 34.59
N GLN A 43 70.82 -19.24 33.61
CA GLN A 43 71.26 -20.63 33.34
C GLN A 43 72.74 -20.73 32.94
N LEU A 44 73.26 -19.76 32.18
CA LEU A 44 74.68 -19.74 31.80
C LEU A 44 75.59 -19.43 33.01
N ASN A 45 75.13 -18.56 33.91
CA ASN A 45 75.86 -18.24 35.14
C ASN A 45 75.91 -19.44 36.10
N GLU A 46 74.83 -20.24 36.16
CA GLU A 46 74.76 -21.44 36.99
C GLU A 46 75.76 -22.52 36.52
N ILE A 47 75.85 -22.76 35.21
CA ILE A 47 76.82 -23.70 34.62
C ILE A 47 78.26 -23.27 34.91
N GLU A 48 78.56 -21.96 34.84
CA GLU A 48 79.90 -21.47 35.15
C GLU A 48 80.25 -21.64 36.64
N ALA A 49 79.27 -21.45 37.52
CA ALA A 49 79.44 -21.70 38.95
C ALA A 49 79.67 -23.19 39.25
N ASP A 50 78.97 -24.10 38.57
CA ASP A 50 79.15 -25.55 38.73
C ASP A 50 80.51 -26.04 38.21
N ARG A 51 80.97 -25.46 37.10
CA ARG A 51 82.32 -25.70 36.57
C ARG A 51 83.40 -25.21 37.54
N ALA A 52 83.26 -24.01 38.09
CA ALA A 52 84.19 -23.46 39.07
C ALA A 52 84.24 -24.28 40.38
N ARG A 53 83.14 -24.96 40.72
CA ARG A 53 83.06 -25.90 41.86
C ARG A 53 83.60 -27.31 41.56
N GLY A 54 83.98 -27.59 40.31
CA GLY A 54 84.46 -28.90 39.87
C GLY A 54 83.39 -30.00 39.83
N LEU A 55 82.11 -29.62 39.81
CA LEU A 55 80.98 -30.57 39.77
C LEU A 55 80.74 -31.14 38.37
N ILE A 56 81.19 -30.43 37.34
CA ILE A 56 81.10 -30.83 35.92
C ILE A 56 82.45 -30.64 35.25
N GLY A 57 82.75 -31.50 34.27
CA GLY A 57 83.98 -31.39 33.48
C GLY A 57 83.96 -30.20 32.50
N GLU A 58 85.14 -29.74 32.07
CA GLU A 58 85.26 -28.64 31.07
C GLU A 58 84.53 -28.96 29.76
N GLU A 59 84.64 -30.20 29.27
CA GLU A 59 83.95 -30.62 28.04
C GLU A 59 82.42 -30.65 28.21
N GLU A 60 81.92 -31.02 29.38
CA GLU A 60 80.49 -31.07 29.68
C GLU A 60 79.90 -29.65 29.82
N ALA A 61 80.65 -28.72 30.43
CA ALA A 61 80.25 -27.32 30.56
C ALA A 61 80.17 -26.62 29.20
N GLU A 62 81.15 -26.83 28.32
CA GLU A 62 81.14 -26.29 26.96
C GLU A 62 80.01 -26.88 26.10
N ALA A 63 79.72 -28.18 26.26
CA ALA A 63 78.58 -28.82 25.61
C ALA A 63 77.24 -28.21 26.06
N ALA A 64 77.07 -27.97 27.37
CA ALA A 64 75.85 -27.38 27.92
C ALA A 64 75.66 -25.91 27.48
N ARG A 65 76.73 -25.12 27.45
CA ARG A 65 76.72 -23.74 26.93
C ARG A 65 76.32 -23.70 25.45
N THR A 66 76.89 -24.61 24.66
CA THR A 66 76.59 -24.70 23.22
C THR A 66 75.11 -25.05 22.97
N GLU A 67 74.53 -25.92 23.78
CA GLU A 67 73.12 -26.28 23.69
C GLU A 67 72.19 -25.11 24.10
N ILE A 68 72.54 -24.35 25.14
CA ILE A 68 71.79 -23.13 25.51
C ILE A 68 71.89 -22.06 24.41
N ALA A 69 73.08 -21.82 23.86
CA ALA A 69 73.27 -20.88 22.75
C ALA A 69 72.46 -21.30 21.52
N ARG A 70 72.42 -22.61 21.20
CA ARG A 70 71.58 -23.16 20.13
C ARG A 70 70.09 -22.93 20.40
N ARG A 71 69.62 -23.12 21.64
CA ARG A 71 68.21 -22.88 22.02
C ARG A 71 67.84 -21.40 21.95
N LEU A 72 68.74 -20.51 22.38
CA LEU A 72 68.54 -19.07 22.30
C LEU A 72 68.45 -18.61 20.84
N LEU A 73 69.35 -19.08 19.97
CA LEU A 73 69.30 -18.80 18.53
C LEU A 73 68.05 -19.39 17.86
N ALA A 74 67.58 -20.56 18.31
CA ALA A 74 66.33 -21.14 17.83
C ALA A 74 65.09 -20.34 18.29
N ALA A 75 65.12 -19.72 19.47
CA ALA A 75 64.07 -18.83 19.96
C ALA A 75 64.04 -17.49 19.21
N ASP A 76 65.20 -16.89 18.96
CA ASP A 76 65.34 -15.67 18.16
C ASP A 76 64.95 -15.90 16.69
N GLY A 77 65.30 -17.07 16.14
CA GLY A 77 64.84 -17.53 14.84
C GLY A 77 63.32 -17.67 14.72
N LYS A 78 62.63 -18.06 15.81
CA LYS A 78 61.17 -18.08 15.88
C LYS A 78 60.57 -16.67 15.97
N ALA A 79 61.17 -15.76 16.73
CA ALA A 79 60.75 -14.35 16.79
C ALA A 79 60.85 -13.67 15.41
N ALA A 80 61.97 -13.89 14.68
CA ALA A 80 62.15 -13.43 13.30
C ALA A 80 61.22 -14.12 12.27
N GLN A 81 60.61 -15.26 12.64
CA GLN A 81 59.58 -15.94 11.86
C GLN A 81 58.19 -15.33 12.15
N PHE A 82 57.90 -14.97 13.41
CA PHE A 82 56.70 -14.23 13.81
C PHE A 82 56.62 -12.83 13.17
N ASP A 83 57.74 -12.10 13.10
CA ASP A 83 57.78 -10.79 12.42
C ASP A 83 57.57 -10.90 10.89
N ARG A 84 58.02 -12.01 10.28
CA ARG A 84 57.72 -12.32 8.88
C ARG A 84 56.24 -12.66 8.66
N ASP A 85 55.58 -13.37 9.57
CA ASP A 85 54.13 -13.59 9.49
C ASP A 85 53.30 -12.32 9.76
N LYS A 86 53.86 -11.35 10.49
CA LYS A 86 53.26 -10.01 10.67
C LYS A 86 53.17 -9.22 9.37
N THR A 87 54.14 -9.36 8.46
CA THR A 87 54.06 -8.77 7.09
C THR A 87 52.98 -9.44 6.23
N ARG A 88 52.62 -10.70 6.52
CA ARG A 88 51.42 -11.35 5.97
C ARG A 88 50.12 -10.82 6.58
N GLY A 89 50.13 -10.21 7.76
CA GLY A 89 48.97 -9.52 8.37
C GLY A 89 48.57 -8.21 7.66
N ALA A 90 49.46 -7.61 6.86
CA ALA A 90 49.16 -6.42 6.06
C ALA A 90 48.13 -6.69 4.93
N THR A 91 47.93 -7.95 4.54
CA THR A 91 46.90 -8.34 3.56
C THR A 91 45.49 -8.25 4.13
N GLY A 92 45.31 -8.36 5.46
CA GLY A 92 44.00 -8.23 6.10
C GLY A 92 43.45 -6.80 6.07
N LYS A 93 44.32 -5.80 6.27
CA LYS A 93 43.95 -4.37 6.22
C LYS A 93 43.69 -3.90 4.79
N THR A 94 44.45 -4.37 3.80
CA THR A 94 44.21 -4.04 2.38
C THR A 94 42.96 -4.74 1.85
N ALA A 95 42.73 -6.02 2.20
CA ALA A 95 41.49 -6.72 1.87
C ALA A 95 40.25 -6.06 2.49
N MET A 96 40.35 -5.56 3.73
CA MET A 96 39.27 -4.80 4.39
C MET A 96 38.89 -3.53 3.61
N VAL A 97 39.86 -2.75 3.15
CA VAL A 97 39.61 -1.53 2.36
C VAL A 97 39.03 -1.87 0.99
N ILE A 98 39.57 -2.90 0.32
CA ILE A 98 39.08 -3.35 -0.98
C ILE A 98 37.62 -3.83 -0.87
N VAL A 99 37.29 -4.67 0.11
CA VAL A 99 35.92 -5.17 0.30
C VAL A 99 34.97 -4.05 0.70
N GLY A 100 35.39 -3.16 1.60
CA GLY A 100 34.58 -2.03 2.07
C GLY A 100 34.23 -1.02 0.97
N ALA A 101 35.10 -0.85 -0.03
CA ALA A 101 34.86 0.06 -1.16
C ALA A 101 34.25 -0.65 -2.38
N ALA A 102 34.74 -1.85 -2.73
CA ALA A 102 34.33 -2.55 -3.94
C ALA A 102 32.87 -3.00 -3.90
N LEU A 103 32.38 -3.42 -2.74
CA LEU A 103 31.00 -3.93 -2.61
C LEU A 103 29.94 -2.83 -2.86
N PRO A 104 29.99 -1.64 -2.22
CA PRO A 104 29.03 -0.57 -2.53
C PRO A 104 29.22 0.01 -3.93
N LEU A 105 30.46 0.10 -4.45
CA LEU A 105 30.71 0.54 -5.82
C LEU A 105 30.13 -0.43 -6.86
N LEU A 106 30.26 -1.73 -6.63
CA LEU A 106 29.68 -2.77 -7.48
C LEU A 106 28.14 -2.69 -7.45
N ALA A 107 27.54 -2.54 -6.27
CA ALA A 107 26.10 -2.39 -6.13
C ALA A 107 25.59 -1.13 -6.86
N LEU A 108 26.28 0.00 -6.73
CA LEU A 108 25.96 1.23 -7.44
C LEU A 108 26.09 1.06 -8.96
N CYS A 109 27.15 0.40 -9.44
CA CYS A 109 27.36 0.13 -10.86
C CYS A 109 26.24 -0.74 -11.43
N LEU A 110 25.87 -1.83 -10.74
CA LEU A 110 24.74 -2.68 -11.13
C LEU A 110 23.42 -1.91 -11.16
N TYR A 111 23.18 -1.04 -10.18
CA TYR A 111 21.99 -0.17 -10.17
C TYR A 111 21.98 0.83 -11.33
N LEU A 112 23.13 1.35 -11.76
CA LEU A 112 23.19 2.26 -12.92
C LEU A 112 22.99 1.54 -14.26
N ILE A 113 23.38 0.26 -14.36
CA ILE A 113 23.21 -0.55 -15.59
C ILE A 113 21.77 -1.07 -15.71
N TYR A 114 21.22 -1.65 -14.65
CA TYR A 114 19.93 -2.34 -14.68
C TYR A 114 18.79 -1.57 -14.02
N GLY A 115 19.12 -0.61 -13.15
CA GLY A 115 18.12 0.22 -12.49
C GLY A 115 17.63 1.34 -13.38
N SER A 116 16.65 2.07 -12.88
CA SER A 116 16.01 3.18 -13.59
C SER A 116 16.21 4.50 -12.83
N PRO A 117 17.44 5.02 -12.75
CA PRO A 117 17.77 6.20 -11.91
C PRO A 117 17.08 7.49 -12.35
N ARG A 118 16.50 7.50 -13.56
CA ARG A 118 15.77 8.65 -14.11
C ARG A 118 14.25 8.56 -13.92
N LEU A 119 13.73 7.45 -13.38
CA LEU A 119 12.30 7.37 -13.07
C LEU A 119 12.01 8.25 -11.84
N PRO A 120 11.11 9.23 -11.95
CA PRO A 120 10.69 10.01 -10.81
C PRO A 120 9.93 9.12 -9.82
N ASP A 121 10.05 9.46 -8.53
CA ASP A 121 9.30 8.84 -7.46
C ASP A 121 7.79 8.97 -7.76
N GLN A 122 7.05 7.85 -7.76
CA GLN A 122 5.59 7.88 -7.92
C GLN A 122 4.90 7.67 -6.57
N PRO A 123 4.50 8.72 -5.83
CA PRO A 123 3.75 8.60 -4.60
C PRO A 123 2.33 8.06 -4.88
N LEU A 124 1.73 7.35 -3.92
CA LEU A 124 0.41 6.71 -4.07
C LEU A 124 -0.68 7.71 -4.49
N ALA A 125 -0.68 8.93 -3.93
CA ALA A 125 -1.62 9.99 -4.27
C ALA A 125 -1.58 10.35 -5.77
N ALA A 126 -0.38 10.45 -6.36
CA ALA A 126 -0.23 10.79 -7.78
C ALA A 126 -0.65 9.65 -8.73
N ARG A 127 -0.76 8.41 -8.24
CA ARG A 127 -1.28 7.28 -9.03
C ARG A 127 -2.81 7.19 -8.99
N LEU A 128 -3.41 7.63 -7.88
CA LEU A 128 -4.86 7.67 -7.72
C LEU A 128 -5.49 8.83 -8.49
N GLU A 129 -4.69 9.80 -8.93
CA GLU A 129 -5.13 11.00 -9.65
C GLU A 129 -4.76 10.97 -11.15
N ASP A 130 -4.16 9.89 -11.68
CA ASP A 130 -3.67 9.84 -13.06
C ASP A 130 -4.78 9.43 -14.06
N PRO A 131 -5.36 10.38 -14.83
CA PRO A 131 -6.42 10.07 -15.78
C PRO A 131 -5.92 9.23 -16.95
N ALA A 132 -4.60 9.21 -17.20
CA ALA A 132 -4.02 8.38 -18.25
C ALA A 132 -4.06 6.88 -17.90
N SER A 133 -4.08 6.55 -16.61
CA SER A 133 -4.24 5.17 -16.13
C SER A 133 -5.68 4.68 -16.35
N ASP A 134 -6.68 5.52 -16.10
CA ASP A 134 -8.09 5.22 -16.35
C ASP A 134 -8.38 5.08 -17.84
N GLN A 135 -7.86 5.99 -18.67
CA GLN A 135 -7.97 5.89 -20.14
C GLN A 135 -7.35 4.60 -20.69
N LYS A 136 -6.27 4.11 -20.06
CA LYS A 136 -5.62 2.86 -20.45
C LYS A 136 -6.45 1.63 -20.06
N LEU A 137 -7.12 1.67 -18.91
CA LEU A 137 -8.04 0.61 -18.49
C LEU A 137 -9.25 0.54 -19.43
N GLU A 138 -9.88 1.67 -19.72
CA GLU A 138 -11.00 1.76 -20.66
C GLU A 138 -10.62 1.27 -22.05
N ALA A 139 -9.44 1.66 -22.57
CA ALA A 139 -8.95 1.17 -23.85
C ALA A 139 -8.70 -0.35 -23.87
N LEU A 140 -8.28 -0.94 -22.74
CA LEU A 140 -8.10 -2.39 -22.63
C LEU A 140 -9.45 -3.11 -22.53
N MET A 141 -10.38 -2.58 -21.74
CA MET A 141 -11.76 -3.08 -21.64
C MET A 141 -12.44 -3.08 -23.01
N ALA A 142 -12.36 -1.98 -23.76
CA ALA A 142 -12.94 -1.88 -25.10
C ALA A 142 -12.39 -2.94 -26.08
N ARG A 143 -11.12 -3.34 -25.94
CA ARG A 143 -10.53 -4.43 -26.75
C ARG A 143 -11.08 -5.79 -26.35
N VAL A 144 -11.23 -6.06 -25.06
CA VAL A 144 -11.83 -7.30 -24.55
C VAL A 144 -13.29 -7.38 -24.99
N GLU A 145 -14.05 -6.29 -24.87
CA GLU A 145 -15.43 -6.18 -25.33
C GLU A 145 -15.57 -6.40 -26.83
N ALA A 146 -14.68 -5.82 -27.65
CA ALA A 146 -14.69 -6.06 -29.09
C ALA A 146 -14.48 -7.55 -29.41
N ARG A 147 -13.52 -8.18 -28.73
CA ARG A 147 -13.26 -9.62 -28.90
C ARG A 147 -14.44 -10.47 -28.46
N LEU A 148 -15.07 -10.17 -27.32
CA LEU A 148 -16.23 -10.90 -26.82
C LEU A 148 -17.48 -10.71 -27.70
N ARG A 149 -17.58 -9.59 -28.44
CA ARG A 149 -18.62 -9.42 -29.48
C ARG A 149 -18.39 -10.31 -30.69
N GLU A 150 -17.14 -10.50 -31.09
CA GLU A 150 -16.77 -11.38 -32.21
C GLU A 150 -16.80 -12.86 -31.81
N HIS A 151 -16.46 -13.16 -30.56
CA HIS A 151 -16.34 -14.51 -29.99
C HIS A 151 -17.12 -14.64 -28.68
N PRO A 152 -18.47 -14.58 -28.70
CA PRO A 152 -19.30 -14.62 -27.50
C PRO A 152 -19.23 -15.95 -26.73
N GLU A 153 -18.74 -17.01 -27.36
CA GLU A 153 -18.52 -18.34 -26.77
C GLU A 153 -17.25 -18.43 -25.90
N GLU A 154 -16.36 -17.43 -25.94
CA GLU A 154 -15.14 -17.40 -25.12
C GLU A 154 -15.47 -17.14 -23.64
N GLY A 155 -15.84 -18.19 -22.92
CA GLY A 155 -16.20 -18.13 -21.49
C GLY A 155 -15.12 -17.50 -20.61
N ASP A 156 -13.84 -17.77 -20.89
CA ASP A 156 -12.72 -17.21 -20.13
C ASP A 156 -12.66 -15.67 -20.25
N GLY A 157 -13.04 -15.11 -21.39
CA GLY A 157 -13.09 -13.66 -21.57
C GLY A 157 -14.17 -13.02 -20.70
N TRP A 158 -15.34 -13.67 -20.58
CA TRP A 158 -16.42 -13.24 -19.67
C TRP A 158 -16.00 -13.33 -18.19
N ASP A 159 -15.28 -14.39 -17.82
CA ASP A 159 -14.79 -14.59 -16.46
C ASP A 159 -13.75 -13.55 -16.03
N VAL A 160 -12.93 -13.09 -16.98
CA VAL A 160 -11.91 -12.06 -16.75
C VAL A 160 -12.50 -10.65 -16.70
N ILE A 161 -13.48 -10.33 -17.55
CA ILE A 161 -14.03 -8.96 -17.64
C ILE A 161 -15.04 -8.67 -16.53
N ALA A 162 -15.74 -9.67 -16.00
CA ALA A 162 -16.81 -9.45 -15.02
C ALA A 162 -16.35 -8.75 -13.71
N PRO A 163 -15.21 -9.13 -13.08
CA PRO A 163 -14.68 -8.40 -11.93
C PRO A 163 -14.23 -6.98 -12.28
N VAL A 164 -13.75 -6.76 -13.51
CA VAL A 164 -13.35 -5.42 -13.98
C VAL A 164 -14.57 -4.51 -14.04
N TYR A 165 -15.68 -4.98 -14.60
CA TYR A 165 -16.93 -4.24 -14.59
C TYR A 165 -17.44 -3.89 -13.18
N LEU A 166 -17.31 -4.81 -12.21
CA LEU A 166 -17.61 -4.52 -10.81
C LEU A 166 -16.74 -3.36 -10.29
N SER A 167 -15.42 -3.44 -10.50
CA SER A 167 -14.49 -2.41 -10.03
C SER A 167 -14.71 -1.04 -10.69
N SER A 168 -15.12 -1.03 -11.96
CA SER A 168 -15.46 0.18 -12.72
C SER A 168 -16.91 0.65 -12.48
N ARG A 169 -17.60 0.08 -11.48
CA ARG A 169 -18.99 0.40 -11.11
C ARG A 169 -20.04 0.17 -12.22
N ARG A 170 -19.70 -0.60 -13.25
CA ARG A 170 -20.61 -1.02 -14.33
C ARG A 170 -21.37 -2.28 -13.91
N TYR A 171 -22.18 -2.17 -12.85
CA TYR A 171 -22.79 -3.32 -12.17
C TYR A 171 -23.72 -4.15 -13.08
N GLY A 172 -24.46 -3.49 -13.98
CA GLY A 172 -25.31 -4.19 -14.96
C GLY A 172 -24.50 -5.07 -15.91
N ASP A 173 -23.40 -4.53 -16.44
CA ASP A 173 -22.50 -5.27 -17.33
C ASP A 173 -21.79 -6.40 -16.57
N ALA A 174 -21.40 -6.17 -15.33
CA ALA A 174 -20.83 -7.19 -14.47
C ALA A 174 -21.78 -8.37 -14.24
N ALA A 175 -23.04 -8.10 -13.90
CA ALA A 175 -24.05 -9.14 -13.67
C ALA A 175 -24.25 -9.99 -14.93
N GLN A 176 -24.31 -9.35 -16.10
CA GLN A 176 -24.42 -10.06 -17.39
C GLN A 176 -23.15 -10.87 -17.71
N ALA A 177 -21.97 -10.31 -17.49
CA ALA A 177 -20.70 -10.99 -17.75
C ALA A 177 -20.53 -12.23 -16.86
N TYR A 178 -20.84 -12.12 -15.56
CA TYR A 178 -20.85 -13.30 -14.69
C TYR A 178 -21.88 -14.34 -15.13
N ALA A 179 -23.08 -13.93 -15.54
CA ALA A 179 -24.08 -14.85 -16.05
C ALA A 179 -23.60 -15.60 -17.30
N GLN A 180 -22.91 -14.93 -18.23
CA GLN A 180 -22.30 -15.57 -19.40
C GLN A 180 -21.16 -16.51 -19.00
N ALA A 181 -20.28 -16.10 -18.10
CA ALA A 181 -19.20 -16.94 -17.59
C ALA A 181 -19.75 -18.22 -16.93
N ILE A 182 -20.81 -18.11 -16.11
CA ILE A 182 -21.47 -19.25 -15.48
C ILE A 182 -22.14 -20.16 -16.51
N ARG A 183 -22.78 -19.59 -17.54
CA ARG A 183 -23.40 -20.35 -18.62
C ARG A 183 -22.39 -21.17 -19.43
N LEU A 184 -21.21 -20.61 -19.71
CA LEU A 184 -20.20 -21.20 -20.58
C LEU A 184 -19.22 -22.11 -19.83
N LEU A 185 -18.77 -21.69 -18.64
CA LEU A 185 -17.74 -22.37 -17.86
C LEU A 185 -18.29 -23.11 -16.63
N GLY A 186 -19.59 -22.97 -16.37
CA GLY A 186 -20.25 -23.53 -15.19
C GLY A 186 -20.12 -22.67 -13.93
N PRO A 187 -20.90 -23.00 -12.89
CA PRO A 187 -20.87 -22.29 -11.62
C PRO A 187 -19.56 -22.57 -10.87
N SER A 188 -18.99 -21.51 -10.30
CA SER A 188 -17.93 -21.58 -9.29
C SER A 188 -18.30 -20.66 -8.13
N ALA A 189 -17.74 -20.90 -6.94
CA ALA A 189 -18.04 -20.07 -5.78
C ALA A 189 -17.75 -18.58 -6.05
N LYS A 190 -16.64 -18.27 -6.72
CA LYS A 190 -16.27 -16.90 -7.08
C LYS A 190 -17.22 -16.26 -8.10
N ARG A 191 -17.60 -16.97 -9.16
CA ARG A 191 -18.53 -16.44 -10.18
C ARG A 191 -19.91 -16.16 -9.58
N LEU A 192 -20.41 -17.07 -8.75
CA LEU A 192 -21.69 -16.91 -8.07
C LEU A 192 -21.65 -15.77 -7.04
N SER A 193 -20.55 -15.62 -6.30
CA SER A 193 -20.32 -14.49 -5.38
C SER A 193 -20.38 -13.17 -6.13
N GLY A 194 -19.57 -13.04 -7.19
CA GLY A 194 -19.50 -11.82 -8.00
C GLY A 194 -20.81 -11.51 -8.73
N GLN A 195 -21.54 -12.53 -9.22
CA GLN A 195 -22.86 -12.33 -9.80
C GLN A 195 -23.85 -11.79 -8.77
N GLY A 196 -23.90 -12.41 -7.59
CA GLY A 196 -24.75 -11.97 -6.49
C GLY A 196 -24.43 -10.54 -6.07
N GLN A 197 -23.15 -10.20 -5.91
CA GLN A 197 -22.70 -8.85 -5.61
C GLN A 197 -23.14 -7.84 -6.67
N ALA A 198 -22.92 -8.15 -7.94
CA ALA A 198 -23.30 -7.28 -9.05
C ALA A 198 -24.82 -7.03 -9.07
N LEU A 199 -25.62 -8.07 -8.81
CA LEU A 199 -27.08 -7.96 -8.72
C LEU A 199 -27.52 -7.11 -7.51
N VAL A 200 -26.87 -7.25 -6.35
CA VAL A 200 -27.13 -6.38 -5.19
C VAL A 200 -26.83 -4.92 -5.51
N LEU A 201 -25.67 -4.66 -6.12
CA LEU A 201 -25.22 -3.30 -6.43
C LEU A 201 -26.08 -2.64 -7.50
N VAL A 202 -26.50 -3.36 -8.54
CA VAL A 202 -27.41 -2.82 -9.57
C VAL A 202 -28.79 -2.49 -9.00
N ASN A 203 -29.20 -3.17 -7.91
CA ASN A 203 -30.44 -2.91 -7.18
C ASN A 203 -30.24 -1.99 -5.96
N ASN A 204 -29.22 -1.13 -5.98
CA ASN A 204 -28.94 -0.13 -4.94
C ASN A 204 -28.79 -0.73 -3.52
N GLY A 205 -28.18 -1.91 -3.42
CA GLY A 205 -27.97 -2.58 -2.14
C GLY A 205 -29.11 -3.51 -1.70
N VAL A 206 -30.20 -3.60 -2.46
CA VAL A 206 -31.28 -4.57 -2.20
C VAL A 206 -30.85 -5.96 -2.66
N VAL A 207 -30.93 -6.93 -1.75
CA VAL A 207 -30.63 -8.33 -2.06
C VAL A 207 -31.87 -8.98 -2.64
N THR A 208 -31.96 -8.98 -3.97
CA THR A 208 -33.06 -9.64 -4.69
C THR A 208 -33.02 -11.15 -4.54
N GLU A 209 -34.12 -11.82 -4.86
CA GLU A 209 -34.22 -13.29 -4.87
C GLU A 209 -33.09 -13.94 -5.70
N GLU A 210 -32.84 -13.40 -6.89
CA GLU A 210 -31.82 -13.91 -7.79
C GLU A 210 -30.42 -13.77 -7.17
N ALA A 211 -30.13 -12.61 -6.58
CA ALA A 211 -28.86 -12.38 -5.89
C ALA A 211 -28.71 -13.35 -4.72
N ARG A 212 -29.75 -13.51 -3.90
CA ARG A 212 -29.76 -14.40 -2.74
C ARG A 212 -29.47 -15.85 -3.14
N LEU A 213 -30.15 -16.37 -4.16
CA LEU A 213 -29.92 -17.74 -4.65
C LEU A 213 -28.49 -17.94 -5.18
N ALA A 214 -27.91 -16.95 -5.85
CA ALA A 214 -26.52 -17.01 -6.30
C ALA A 214 -25.55 -17.03 -5.11
N LEU A 215 -25.75 -16.15 -4.13
CA LEU A 215 -24.91 -16.03 -2.93
C LEU A 215 -25.00 -17.27 -2.02
N GLU A 216 -26.19 -17.85 -1.85
CA GLU A 216 -26.38 -19.11 -1.12
C GLU A 216 -25.58 -20.24 -1.76
N ARG A 217 -25.70 -20.41 -3.09
CA ARG A 217 -24.91 -21.41 -3.83
C ARG A 217 -23.41 -21.13 -3.75
N ALA A 218 -22.98 -19.86 -3.78
CA ALA A 218 -21.58 -19.49 -3.61
C ALA A 218 -21.04 -19.92 -2.26
N ARG A 219 -21.76 -19.63 -1.18
CA ARG A 219 -21.41 -20.03 0.19
C ARG A 219 -21.39 -21.56 0.35
N ASP A 220 -22.32 -22.26 -0.27
CA ASP A 220 -22.41 -23.72 -0.20
C ASP A 220 -21.25 -24.40 -0.96
N LEU A 221 -20.72 -23.76 -2.02
CA LEU A 221 -19.52 -24.20 -2.72
C LEU A 221 -18.23 -23.85 -1.97
N ASP A 222 -18.16 -22.68 -1.35
CA ASP A 222 -17.01 -22.23 -0.57
C ASP A 222 -17.46 -21.35 0.62
N ALA A 223 -17.48 -21.96 1.80
CA ALA A 223 -17.89 -21.29 3.04
C ALA A 223 -16.83 -20.31 3.58
N THR A 224 -15.64 -20.25 2.98
CA THR A 224 -14.57 -19.32 3.36
C THR A 224 -14.75 -17.94 2.75
N LEU A 225 -15.57 -17.81 1.71
CA LEU A 225 -15.92 -16.52 1.12
C LEU A 225 -16.72 -15.70 2.12
N ILE A 226 -16.13 -14.59 2.58
CA ILE A 226 -16.74 -13.68 3.55
C ILE A 226 -17.87 -12.86 2.90
N GLU A 227 -17.67 -12.44 1.67
CA GLU A 227 -18.59 -11.55 0.95
C GLU A 227 -20.02 -12.13 0.81
N PRO A 228 -20.25 -13.38 0.34
CA PRO A 228 -21.59 -13.96 0.33
C PRO A 228 -22.25 -13.99 1.70
N ARG A 229 -21.47 -14.22 2.76
CA ARG A 229 -21.99 -14.28 4.13
C ARG A 229 -22.46 -12.90 4.59
N ILE A 230 -21.71 -11.86 4.26
CA ILE A 230 -22.10 -10.47 4.51
C ILE A 230 -23.41 -10.16 3.78
N LEU A 231 -23.47 -10.40 2.47
CA LEU A 231 -24.64 -10.05 1.66
C LEU A 231 -25.89 -10.84 2.07
N LEU A 232 -25.76 -12.12 2.45
CA LEU A 232 -26.88 -12.93 2.94
C LEU A 232 -27.40 -12.48 4.31
N ALA A 233 -26.52 -12.03 5.21
CA ALA A 233 -26.94 -11.47 6.48
C ALA A 233 -27.63 -10.10 6.30
N ILE A 234 -27.20 -9.30 5.32
CA ILE A 234 -27.91 -8.08 4.90
C ILE A 234 -29.32 -8.43 4.39
N ALA A 235 -29.46 -9.49 3.58
CA ALA A 235 -30.76 -9.94 3.07
C ALA A 235 -31.73 -10.26 4.21
N LYS A 236 -31.27 -10.97 5.26
CA LYS A 236 -32.08 -11.27 6.45
C LYS A 236 -32.59 -10.01 7.15
N GLU A 237 -31.79 -8.95 7.21
CA GLU A 237 -32.24 -7.68 7.78
C GLU A 237 -33.27 -6.97 6.91
N GLN A 238 -33.09 -7.01 5.59
CA GLN A 238 -34.05 -6.46 4.64
C GLN A 238 -35.40 -7.20 4.73
N ASP A 239 -35.37 -8.49 5.05
CA ASP A 239 -36.55 -9.33 5.32
C ASP A 239 -37.13 -9.15 6.74
N GLY A 240 -36.53 -8.28 7.56
CA GLY A 240 -36.95 -8.04 8.95
C GLY A 240 -36.59 -9.15 9.94
N GLN A 241 -35.76 -10.12 9.54
CA GLN A 241 -35.31 -11.24 10.37
C GLN A 241 -34.07 -10.86 11.19
N PHE A 242 -34.20 -9.82 12.03
CA PHE A 242 -33.07 -9.22 12.76
C PHE A 242 -32.39 -10.21 13.71
N GLU A 243 -33.12 -11.09 14.40
CA GLU A 243 -32.51 -12.11 15.27
C GLU A 243 -31.60 -13.07 14.48
N ALA A 244 -32.05 -13.50 13.31
CA ALA A 244 -31.29 -14.39 12.44
C ALA A 244 -30.08 -13.68 11.82
N ALA A 245 -30.21 -12.39 11.48
CA ALA A 245 -29.10 -11.58 10.99
C ALA A 245 -28.02 -11.36 12.06
N ILE A 246 -28.41 -11.01 13.29
CA ILE A 246 -27.48 -10.84 14.42
C ILE A 246 -26.69 -12.13 14.69
N ALA A 247 -27.36 -13.29 14.62
CA ALA A 247 -26.70 -14.58 14.78
C ALA A 247 -25.60 -14.80 13.71
N ASP A 248 -25.90 -14.49 12.44
CA ASP A 248 -24.94 -14.59 11.34
C ASP A 248 -23.77 -13.60 11.51
N TRP A 249 -24.06 -12.36 11.93
CA TRP A 249 -23.03 -11.35 12.17
C TRP A 249 -22.06 -11.73 13.28
N ARG A 250 -22.59 -12.22 14.41
CA ARG A 250 -21.76 -12.71 15.52
C ARG A 250 -20.94 -13.93 15.09
N ALA A 251 -21.49 -14.81 14.27
CA ALA A 251 -20.75 -15.94 13.71
C ALA A 251 -19.62 -15.48 12.76
N LEU A 252 -19.80 -14.36 12.06
CA LEU A 252 -18.75 -13.75 11.24
C LEU A 252 -17.63 -13.17 12.12
N LEU A 253 -17.97 -12.40 13.15
CA LEU A 253 -17.01 -11.81 14.09
C LEU A 253 -16.22 -12.87 14.88
N GLY A 254 -16.86 -13.97 15.26
CA GLY A 254 -16.22 -15.06 16.00
C GLY A 254 -15.08 -15.75 15.22
N ASN A 255 -15.08 -15.63 13.89
CA ASN A 255 -14.04 -16.19 13.02
C ASN A 255 -13.07 -15.12 12.48
N ALA A 256 -13.24 -13.84 12.87
CA ALA A 256 -12.48 -12.71 12.36
C ALA A 256 -11.10 -12.56 13.05
N LYS A 257 -10.11 -12.07 12.31
CA LYS A 257 -8.87 -11.52 12.90
C LYS A 257 -9.09 -10.07 13.33
N ASP A 258 -8.26 -9.59 14.26
CA ASP A 258 -8.42 -8.28 14.92
C ASP A 258 -8.25 -7.07 13.99
N ASP A 259 -7.68 -7.25 12.80
CA ASP A 259 -7.38 -6.21 11.82
C ASP A 259 -8.30 -6.23 10.57
N GLU A 260 -9.36 -7.04 10.58
CA GLU A 260 -10.26 -7.17 9.42
C GLU A 260 -11.09 -5.88 9.17
N PRO A 261 -11.03 -5.27 7.96
CA PRO A 261 -11.66 -3.98 7.67
C PRO A 261 -13.19 -3.94 7.81
N TRP A 262 -13.85 -5.09 7.70
CA TRP A 262 -15.31 -5.22 7.77
C TRP A 262 -15.84 -5.36 9.20
N ARG A 263 -14.96 -5.50 10.20
CA ARG A 263 -15.34 -5.78 11.59
C ARG A 263 -16.19 -4.65 12.19
N GLU A 264 -15.75 -3.41 12.05
CA GLU A 264 -16.45 -2.22 12.55
C GLU A 264 -17.84 -2.08 11.91
N MET A 265 -17.96 -2.36 10.61
CA MET A 265 -19.25 -2.36 9.92
C MET A 265 -20.18 -3.40 10.55
N VAL A 266 -19.70 -4.63 10.78
CA VAL A 266 -20.53 -5.71 11.34
C VAL A 266 -20.99 -5.38 12.76
N GLU A 267 -20.11 -4.81 13.59
CA GLU A 267 -20.46 -4.36 14.95
C GLU A 267 -21.59 -3.32 14.92
N LYS A 268 -21.46 -2.28 14.09
CA LYS A 268 -22.51 -1.25 13.92
C LYS A 268 -23.83 -1.82 13.41
N ARG A 269 -23.78 -2.84 12.54
CA ARG A 269 -24.99 -3.51 12.02
C ARG A 269 -25.67 -4.36 13.09
N ILE A 270 -24.91 -5.03 13.97
CA ILE A 270 -25.47 -5.72 15.14
C ILE A 270 -26.18 -4.72 16.05
N GLU A 271 -25.54 -3.60 16.39
CA GLU A 271 -26.13 -2.56 17.23
C GLU A 271 -27.44 -2.01 16.63
N ALA A 272 -27.46 -1.73 15.33
CA ALA A 272 -28.64 -1.24 14.62
C ALA A 272 -29.79 -2.28 14.63
N ALA A 273 -29.46 -3.55 14.37
CA ALA A 273 -30.45 -4.64 14.39
C ALA A 273 -31.02 -4.88 15.80
N GLU A 274 -30.20 -4.77 16.86
CA GLU A 274 -30.64 -4.88 18.25
C GLU A 274 -31.55 -3.71 18.65
N ALA A 275 -31.23 -2.49 18.22
CA ALA A 275 -32.07 -1.32 18.44
C ALA A 275 -33.45 -1.47 17.77
N GLN A 276 -33.48 -2.05 16.56
CA GLN A 276 -34.72 -2.31 15.84
C GLN A 276 -35.59 -3.36 16.57
N LEU A 277 -34.98 -4.42 17.11
CA LEU A 277 -35.68 -5.41 17.95
C LEU A 277 -36.21 -4.80 19.27
N ALA A 278 -35.52 -3.78 19.80
CA ALA A 278 -35.96 -3.01 20.95
C ALA A 278 -37.05 -1.97 20.61
N GLY A 279 -37.53 -1.90 19.37
CA GLY A 279 -38.60 -1.01 18.93
C GLY A 279 -38.18 0.44 18.72
N GLN A 280 -36.88 0.71 18.57
CA GLN A 280 -36.38 2.05 18.24
C GLN A 280 -36.47 2.29 16.72
N PRO A 281 -36.85 3.50 16.26
CA PRO A 281 -36.92 3.80 14.84
C PRO A 281 -35.54 3.77 14.19
N MET A 282 -35.46 3.16 13.01
CA MET A 282 -34.26 3.03 12.20
C MET A 282 -33.60 4.40 11.99
N THR A 283 -32.45 4.65 12.62
CA THR A 283 -31.59 5.77 12.25
C THR A 283 -30.95 5.43 10.91
N ALA A 284 -30.89 6.40 9.99
CA ALA A 284 -30.45 6.22 8.60
C ALA A 284 -28.96 5.86 8.42
N GLU A 285 -28.28 5.41 9.48
CA GLU A 285 -26.83 5.19 9.54
C GLU A 285 -26.47 3.70 9.69
N THR A 286 -27.27 2.76 9.17
CA THR A 286 -26.78 1.38 9.04
C THR A 286 -25.73 1.34 7.93
N PRO A 287 -24.44 1.07 8.23
CA PRO A 287 -23.41 1.14 7.21
C PRO A 287 -23.59 -0.01 6.21
N ALA A 288 -23.69 0.33 4.93
CA ALA A 288 -23.50 -0.60 3.84
C ALA A 288 -22.02 -1.06 3.80
N PRO A 289 -21.70 -2.22 3.20
CA PRO A 289 -20.31 -2.64 2.93
C PRO A 289 -19.45 -1.49 2.45
N ALA A 290 -18.21 -1.37 2.94
CA ALA A 290 -17.36 -0.19 2.75
C ALA A 290 -17.08 0.19 1.28
N GLU A 291 -17.39 -0.68 0.32
CA GLU A 291 -17.34 -0.41 -1.14
C GLU A 291 -18.60 0.31 -1.66
N ALA A 292 -19.66 0.38 -0.86
CA ALA A 292 -20.97 0.94 -1.18
C ALA A 292 -21.20 2.34 -0.57
N ARG A 293 -20.12 3.09 -0.31
CA ARG A 293 -20.24 4.53 -0.55
C ARG A 293 -19.97 4.73 -2.03
N PRO A 294 -20.99 4.95 -2.89
CA PRO A 294 -20.74 5.89 -3.96
C PRO A 294 -20.15 7.11 -3.25
N GLN A 295 -18.90 7.45 -3.57
CA GLN A 295 -18.58 8.87 -3.60
C GLN A 295 -19.78 9.47 -4.31
N SER A 296 -20.55 10.29 -3.61
CA SER A 296 -21.56 11.10 -4.27
C SER A 296 -20.78 11.93 -5.28
N GLU A 297 -20.60 11.37 -6.47
CA GLU A 297 -20.24 12.12 -7.66
C GLU A 297 -21.45 13.02 -7.86
N LYS A 298 -21.36 14.18 -7.22
CA LYS A 298 -22.33 15.26 -7.31
C LYS A 298 -22.26 15.80 -8.74
N GLY A 299 -22.73 15.04 -9.73
CA GLY A 299 -22.70 15.39 -11.15
C GLY A 299 -23.14 14.24 -12.06
N PRO A 300 -23.57 14.54 -13.30
CA PRO A 300 -23.80 13.52 -14.32
C PRO A 300 -22.51 12.73 -14.58
N SER A 301 -22.63 11.42 -14.78
CA SER A 301 -21.51 10.55 -15.15
C SER A 301 -21.01 10.87 -16.57
N GLU A 302 -19.81 10.40 -16.93
CA GLU A 302 -19.31 10.56 -18.30
C GLU A 302 -20.22 9.89 -19.34
N ALA A 303 -20.87 8.77 -18.97
CA ALA A 303 -21.87 8.12 -19.81
C ALA A 303 -23.11 9.01 -20.02
N ASP A 304 -23.56 9.74 -18.99
CA ASP A 304 -24.66 10.70 -19.11
C ASP A 304 -24.28 11.89 -20.01
N ILE A 305 -23.02 12.34 -19.95
CA ILE A 305 -22.52 13.43 -20.80
C ILE A 305 -22.45 12.98 -22.26
N ALA A 306 -21.94 11.77 -22.53
CA ALA A 306 -21.87 11.21 -23.87
C ALA A 306 -23.26 11.00 -24.48
N ALA A 307 -24.19 10.42 -23.72
CA ALA A 307 -25.58 10.25 -24.14
C ALA A 307 -26.25 11.60 -24.45
N ALA A 308 -25.94 12.64 -23.69
CA ALA A 308 -26.47 13.98 -23.94
C ALA A 308 -25.91 14.63 -25.22
N GLN A 309 -24.68 14.29 -25.65
CA GLN A 309 -24.08 14.81 -26.89
C GLN A 309 -24.79 14.31 -28.16
N ASP A 310 -25.40 13.13 -28.09
CA ASP A 310 -26.16 12.53 -29.19
C ASP A 310 -27.63 12.96 -29.23
N MET A 311 -28.11 13.69 -28.22
CA MET A 311 -29.49 14.20 -28.17
C MET A 311 -29.69 15.42 -29.07
N ASP A 312 -30.93 15.59 -29.54
CA ASP A 312 -31.38 16.82 -30.20
C ASP A 312 -31.11 18.07 -29.32
N PRO A 313 -30.65 19.20 -29.89
CA PRO A 313 -30.32 20.40 -29.12
C PRO A 313 -31.45 20.93 -28.23
N ALA A 314 -32.71 20.81 -28.64
CA ALA A 314 -33.86 21.25 -27.82
C ALA A 314 -34.10 20.28 -26.65
N ALA A 315 -34.00 18.97 -26.90
CA ALA A 315 -34.14 17.95 -25.86
C ALA A 315 -32.99 18.04 -24.83
N ARG A 316 -31.77 18.31 -25.28
CA ARG A 316 -30.60 18.55 -24.43
C ARG A 316 -30.79 19.78 -23.54
N ARG A 317 -31.31 20.89 -24.09
CA ARG A 317 -31.61 22.10 -23.30
C ARG A 317 -32.64 21.82 -22.20
N ALA A 318 -33.75 21.15 -22.53
CA ALA A 318 -34.76 20.78 -21.55
C ALA A 318 -34.23 19.85 -20.44
N MET A 319 -33.34 18.91 -20.80
CA MET A 319 -32.65 18.06 -19.83
C MET A 319 -31.77 18.89 -18.89
N VAL A 320 -30.92 19.77 -19.42
CA VAL A 320 -30.04 20.64 -18.63
C VAL A 320 -30.86 21.56 -17.72
N GLU A 321 -31.94 22.17 -18.22
CA GLU A 321 -32.85 22.99 -17.41
C GLU A 321 -33.45 22.21 -16.25
N GLY A 322 -33.92 20.98 -16.49
CA GLY A 322 -34.44 20.11 -15.43
C GLY A 322 -33.37 19.73 -14.40
N MET A 323 -32.12 19.52 -14.82
CA MET A 323 -30.99 19.26 -13.91
C MET A 323 -30.69 20.47 -13.03
N VAL A 324 -30.66 21.67 -13.62
CA VAL A 324 -30.41 22.93 -12.90
C VAL A 324 -31.55 23.23 -11.93
N GLN A 325 -32.80 22.98 -12.31
CA GLN A 325 -33.95 23.13 -11.42
C GLN A 325 -33.89 22.19 -10.21
N ARG A 326 -33.49 20.92 -10.41
CA ARG A 326 -33.29 19.98 -9.30
C ARG A 326 -32.15 20.41 -8.38
N LEU A 327 -31.07 20.96 -8.94
CA LEU A 327 -29.97 21.53 -8.14
C LEU A 327 -30.44 22.73 -7.32
N ALA A 328 -31.17 23.66 -7.93
CA ALA A 328 -31.74 24.82 -7.25
C ALA A 328 -32.70 24.39 -6.13
N ALA A 329 -33.68 23.52 -6.43
CA ALA A 329 -34.62 23.01 -5.44
C ALA A 329 -33.94 22.28 -4.28
N ARG A 330 -32.82 21.58 -4.54
CA ARG A 330 -32.02 20.95 -3.49
C ARG A 330 -31.30 21.97 -2.62
N LEU A 331 -30.74 23.03 -3.21
CA LEU A 331 -30.12 24.12 -2.46
C LEU A 331 -31.14 24.96 -1.68
N ASP A 332 -32.43 24.87 -2.03
CA ASP A 332 -33.55 25.54 -1.34
C ASP A 332 -34.10 24.72 -0.16
N GLN A 333 -33.89 23.40 -0.14
CA GLN A 333 -34.31 22.54 0.96
C GLN A 333 -33.28 22.62 2.09
N ASP A 334 -33.49 23.56 3.01
CA ASP A 334 -32.67 23.76 4.21
C ASP A 334 -32.62 22.50 5.09
N GLY A 335 -31.45 21.84 5.15
CA GLY A 335 -31.11 20.90 6.21
C GLY A 335 -30.39 19.62 5.76
N GLY A 336 -29.06 19.67 5.72
CA GLY A 336 -28.18 18.48 5.65
C GLY A 336 -27.36 18.39 4.36
N ASP A 337 -26.04 18.65 4.46
CA ASP A 337 -24.95 18.36 3.50
C ASP A 337 -25.01 18.90 2.05
N GLY A 338 -26.13 19.49 1.62
CA GLY A 338 -26.33 20.11 0.31
C GLY A 338 -26.22 21.64 0.38
N GLY A 339 -25.00 22.17 0.39
CA GLY A 339 -24.80 23.62 0.43
C GLY A 339 -23.35 24.05 0.42
N ALA A 340 -22.45 23.24 -0.15
CA ALA A 340 -21.05 23.60 -0.29
C ALA A 340 -20.92 24.80 -1.25
N LEU A 341 -19.89 25.61 -1.06
CA LEU A 341 -19.61 26.76 -1.94
C LEU A 341 -19.55 26.33 -3.42
N SER A 342 -18.97 25.16 -3.69
CA SER A 342 -18.89 24.57 -5.03
C SER A 342 -20.24 24.32 -5.69
N ASP A 343 -21.27 23.95 -4.92
CA ASP A 343 -22.62 23.70 -5.41
C ASP A 343 -23.30 25.02 -5.83
N TRP A 344 -23.09 26.09 -5.05
CA TRP A 344 -23.56 27.44 -5.37
C TRP A 344 -22.83 28.05 -6.58
N LEU A 345 -21.50 27.92 -6.65
CA LEU A 345 -20.72 28.37 -7.82
C LEU A 345 -21.17 27.64 -9.10
N ARG A 346 -21.50 26.35 -9.01
CA ARG A 346 -22.01 25.56 -10.13
C ARG A 346 -23.39 26.04 -10.57
N LEU A 347 -24.29 26.33 -9.63
CA LEU A 347 -25.62 26.85 -9.95
C LEU A 347 -25.54 28.19 -10.70
N VAL A 348 -24.71 29.13 -10.22
CA VAL A 348 -24.52 30.44 -10.86
C VAL A 348 -23.97 30.30 -12.29
N ARG A 349 -22.95 29.43 -12.49
CA ARG A 349 -22.42 29.13 -13.83
C ARG A 349 -23.47 28.53 -14.75
N ALA A 350 -24.27 27.59 -14.23
CA ALA A 350 -25.29 26.91 -15.02
C ALA A 350 -26.38 27.88 -15.49
N TYR A 351 -26.85 28.79 -14.62
CA TYR A 351 -27.79 29.84 -15.03
C TYR A 351 -27.19 30.82 -16.05
N SER A 352 -25.91 31.18 -15.91
CA SER A 352 -25.22 32.02 -16.89
C SER A 352 -25.12 31.36 -18.27
N VAL A 353 -24.80 30.07 -18.33
CA VAL A 353 -24.75 29.30 -19.60
C VAL A 353 -26.13 29.18 -20.25
N LEU A 354 -27.19 29.12 -19.45
CA LEU A 354 -28.58 29.10 -19.92
C LEU A 354 -29.14 30.49 -20.29
N ASP A 355 -28.30 31.54 -20.25
CA ASP A 355 -28.68 32.96 -20.46
C ASP A 355 -29.77 33.45 -19.48
N ARG A 356 -29.89 32.80 -18.31
CA ARG A 356 -30.83 33.14 -17.23
C ARG A 356 -30.15 34.05 -16.21
N LYS A 357 -29.83 35.27 -16.62
CA LYS A 357 -29.02 36.21 -15.82
C LYS A 357 -29.67 36.60 -14.48
N ASP A 358 -30.98 36.81 -14.46
CA ASP A 358 -31.70 37.18 -13.23
C ASP A 358 -31.65 36.05 -12.19
N ASP A 359 -31.78 34.80 -12.63
CA ASP A 359 -31.67 33.63 -11.75
C ASP A 359 -30.22 33.43 -11.26
N ALA A 360 -29.23 33.73 -12.10
CA ALA A 360 -27.83 33.70 -11.71
C ALA A 360 -27.51 34.74 -10.62
N LEU A 361 -28.06 35.96 -10.73
CA LEU A 361 -27.92 37.01 -9.73
C LEU A 361 -28.61 36.63 -8.41
N ASN A 362 -29.85 36.12 -8.48
CA ASN A 362 -30.56 35.67 -7.28
C ASN A 362 -29.81 34.53 -6.57
N ALA A 363 -29.32 33.53 -7.32
CA ALA A 363 -28.51 32.45 -6.76
C ALA A 363 -27.21 32.97 -6.11
N LEU A 364 -26.55 33.97 -6.72
CA LEU A 364 -25.36 34.62 -6.17
C LEU A 364 -25.64 35.35 -4.85
N ASP A 365 -26.73 36.13 -4.79
CA ASP A 365 -27.12 36.87 -3.58
C ASP A 365 -27.46 35.94 -2.42
N ARG A 366 -28.14 34.84 -2.72
CA ARG A 366 -28.45 33.78 -1.75
C ARG A 366 -27.19 33.09 -1.26
N ALA A 367 -26.26 32.77 -2.16
CA ALA A 367 -24.96 32.22 -1.78
C ALA A 367 -24.18 33.18 -0.87
N LYS A 368 -24.10 34.46 -1.23
CA LYS A 368 -23.42 35.48 -0.41
C LYS A 368 -24.04 35.63 0.98
N SER A 369 -25.37 35.63 1.05
CA SER A 369 -26.09 35.67 2.34
C SER A 369 -25.75 34.45 3.21
N ARG A 370 -25.71 33.26 2.60
CA ARG A 370 -25.39 32.00 3.27
C ARG A 370 -23.95 31.90 3.77
N PHE A 371 -23.01 32.51 3.04
CA PHE A 371 -21.57 32.53 3.34
C PHE A 371 -21.09 33.87 3.90
N SER A 372 -21.99 34.70 4.43
CA SER A 372 -21.66 36.04 4.97
C SER A 372 -20.57 36.04 6.06
N GLY A 373 -20.38 34.92 6.77
CA GLY A 373 -19.31 34.73 7.76
C GLY A 373 -17.99 34.17 7.22
N ASN A 374 -17.85 33.93 5.91
CA ASN A 374 -16.67 33.34 5.29
C ASN A 374 -16.11 34.26 4.18
N THR A 375 -15.06 35.02 4.51
CA THR A 375 -14.43 35.98 3.59
C THR A 375 -13.91 35.31 2.31
N GLN A 376 -13.28 34.14 2.41
CA GLN A 376 -12.75 33.42 1.25
C GLN A 376 -13.88 32.98 0.30
N ALA A 377 -15.01 32.53 0.85
CA ALA A 377 -16.16 32.14 0.05
C ALA A 377 -16.79 33.33 -0.68
N LEU A 378 -16.84 34.51 -0.03
CA LEU A 378 -17.34 35.74 -0.65
C LEU A 378 -16.42 36.21 -1.80
N GLU A 379 -15.10 36.17 -1.61
CA GLU A 379 -14.13 36.51 -2.66
C GLU A 379 -14.26 35.61 -3.90
N GLU A 380 -14.48 34.30 -3.70
CA GLU A 380 -14.68 33.36 -4.80
C GLU A 380 -16.00 33.61 -5.56
N LEU A 381 -17.06 33.97 -4.85
CA LEU A 381 -18.35 34.35 -5.44
C LEU A 381 -18.24 35.66 -6.23
N ASP A 382 -17.52 36.65 -5.70
CA ASP A 382 -17.28 37.93 -6.37
C ASP A 382 -16.43 37.77 -7.62
N ARG A 383 -15.38 36.94 -7.56
CA ARG A 383 -14.56 36.61 -8.73
C ARG A 383 -15.41 35.94 -9.81
N LEU A 384 -16.25 34.96 -9.44
CA LEU A 384 -17.14 34.30 -10.39
C LEU A 384 -18.13 35.29 -11.02
N ALA A 385 -18.69 36.19 -10.23
CA ALA A 385 -19.61 37.22 -10.73
C ALA A 385 -18.92 38.14 -11.76
N ALA A 386 -17.67 38.54 -11.49
CA ALA A 386 -16.87 39.34 -12.42
C ALA A 386 -16.55 38.58 -13.71
N GLU A 387 -16.17 37.30 -13.63
CA GLU A 387 -15.90 36.42 -14.79
C GLU A 387 -17.12 36.29 -15.70
N LEU A 388 -18.30 36.12 -15.11
CA LEU A 388 -19.55 35.92 -15.84
C LEU A 388 -20.24 37.23 -16.28
N GLY A 389 -19.63 38.39 -15.99
CA GLY A 389 -20.22 39.70 -16.29
C GLY A 389 -21.52 39.99 -15.52
N LEU A 390 -21.75 39.27 -14.42
CA LEU A 390 -22.87 39.44 -13.50
C LEU A 390 -22.52 40.58 -12.55
N LYS A 391 -22.58 41.81 -13.03
CA LYS A 391 -22.40 42.99 -12.17
C LYS A 391 -23.70 43.24 -11.41
N SER A 392 -23.61 43.44 -10.08
CA SER A 392 -24.64 44.12 -9.31
C SER A 392 -24.72 45.60 -9.71
#